data_AF-A0A8T5TRM6-F1
#
_entry.id   AF-A0A8T5TRM6-F1
#
_cell.length_a   1.000
_cell.length_b   1.000
_cell.length_c   1.000
_cell.angle_alpha   90.00
_cell.angle_beta   90.00
_cell.angle_gamma   90.00
#
_symmetry.space_group_name_H-M   'P 1'
#
loop_
_entity.id
_entity.type
_entity.pdbx_description
1 polymer ?
#
loop_
_entity_poly.entity_id
_entity_poly.type
_entity_poly.pdbx_seq_one_letter_code
_entity_poly.pdbx_strand_id
1 'polypeptide(L)'
;MSPNFGISSPPAKLKSFKNDLAPVGFNFDIFPTDIFKIPIMPIPMRIDKISNGRATFFIIPDLFKLDSFLETLDLVFNFESFLIEGLKNLILYSKIKYKEITYRTLTLESLTNWFENSLNLKTEIPSLIEDFTFLLSEYLKMVATIENEAIAINSQEYAARLSEYCDINIKFFKERIEGNKIQITEKGALKTVKLYREKKEKYYPDIISIDVENLKKNKINKLTFVPYLIYDDILDCFAYNKKLLDNNEKHTIDLALWKEMGIINKRSNINKSQKSFNLKNLKLGILL
;
A
#
# COMPACT_ATOMS: atom_id res chain seq x y z
N MET A 1 40.50 -26.68 2.33
CA MET A 1 40.02 -25.97 1.14
C MET A 1 38.94 -25.00 1.59
N SER A 2 39.27 -23.71 1.67
CA SER A 2 38.31 -22.67 2.06
C SER A 2 37.37 -22.41 0.89
N PRO A 3 36.05 -22.34 1.09
CA PRO A 3 35.12 -22.02 0.01
C PRO A 3 35.39 -20.59 -0.48
N ASN A 4 35.76 -20.47 -1.76
CA ASN A 4 35.74 -19.21 -2.49
C ASN A 4 34.29 -18.73 -2.61
N PHE A 5 33.83 -17.93 -1.65
CA PHE A 5 32.70 -17.04 -1.89
C PHE A 5 33.19 -15.94 -2.81
N GLY A 6 33.11 -16.20 -4.12
CA GLY A 6 33.38 -15.18 -5.13
C GLY A 6 32.55 -13.95 -4.82
N ILE A 7 33.20 -12.79 -4.72
CA ILE A 7 32.53 -11.49 -4.62
C ILE A 7 31.73 -11.33 -5.92
N SER A 8 30.45 -11.71 -5.90
CA SER A 8 29.58 -11.49 -7.04
C SER A 8 29.47 -9.99 -7.24
N SER A 9 29.82 -9.51 -8.44
CA SER A 9 29.64 -8.11 -8.77
C SER A 9 28.18 -7.70 -8.53
N PRO A 10 27.93 -6.51 -7.97
CA PRO A 10 26.59 -6.03 -7.69
C PRO A 10 25.75 -6.03 -8.97
N PRO A 11 24.49 -6.51 -8.93
CA PRO A 11 23.68 -6.62 -10.13
C PRO A 11 23.37 -5.23 -10.69
N ALA A 12 23.46 -5.07 -12.01
CA ALA A 12 23.12 -3.81 -12.67
C ALA A 12 21.61 -3.50 -12.63
N LYS A 13 20.76 -4.52 -12.46
CA LYS A 13 19.30 -4.43 -12.36
C LYS A 13 18.76 -5.48 -11.40
N LEU A 14 17.71 -5.12 -10.65
CA LEU A 14 16.98 -6.07 -9.83
C LEU A 14 16.17 -7.03 -10.72
N LYS A 15 16.11 -8.30 -10.32
CA LYS A 15 15.33 -9.32 -11.04
C LYS A 15 13.85 -8.95 -10.98
N SER A 16 13.21 -8.80 -12.15
CA SER A 16 11.78 -8.52 -12.26
C SER A 16 11.16 -9.25 -13.45
N PHE A 17 9.93 -9.71 -13.27
CA PHE A 17 9.17 -10.40 -14.33
C PHE A 17 8.43 -9.38 -15.21
N LYS A 18 8.50 -9.56 -16.54
CA LYS A 18 7.89 -8.60 -17.49
C LYS A 18 6.36 -8.63 -17.45
N ASN A 19 5.76 -9.81 -17.28
CA ASN A 19 4.30 -9.99 -17.30
C ASN A 19 3.64 -9.79 -15.94
N ASP A 20 4.40 -9.41 -14.92
CA ASP A 20 3.89 -9.20 -13.59
C ASP A 20 3.30 -7.80 -13.42
N LEU A 21 2.02 -7.73 -13.04
CA LEU A 21 1.22 -6.51 -12.87
C LEU A 21 1.74 -5.62 -11.74
N ALA A 22 2.35 -6.24 -10.71
CA ALA A 22 2.86 -5.54 -9.54
C ALA A 22 1.87 -4.55 -8.91
N PRO A 23 0.74 -5.05 -8.36
CA PRO A 23 -0.17 -4.21 -7.58
C PRO A 23 0.56 -3.60 -6.37
N VAL A 24 0.27 -2.35 -6.06
CA VAL A 24 0.77 -1.62 -4.89
C VAL A 24 -0.41 -0.82 -4.32
N GLY A 25 -0.73 -1.04 -3.07
CA GLY A 25 -1.61 -0.17 -2.31
C GLY A 25 -0.84 0.57 -1.22
N PHE A 26 -1.53 1.46 -0.53
CA PHE A 26 -0.96 2.28 0.53
C PHE A 26 -1.84 2.20 1.76
N ASN A 27 -1.22 2.09 2.93
CA ASN A 27 -1.90 2.15 4.21
C ASN A 27 -1.25 3.12 5.19
N PHE A 28 -2.01 3.53 6.18
CA PHE A 28 -1.44 4.15 7.36
C PHE A 28 -0.71 3.10 8.21
N ASP A 29 0.49 3.46 8.61
CA ASP A 29 1.30 2.77 9.61
C ASP A 29 1.32 3.62 10.90
N ILE A 30 1.64 3.00 12.03
CA ILE A 30 1.59 3.61 13.36
C ILE A 30 2.98 3.98 13.89
N PHE A 31 4.05 3.54 13.23
CA PHE A 31 5.42 3.87 13.60
C PHE A 31 6.11 4.72 12.54
N PRO A 32 6.43 5.99 12.83
CA PRO A 32 7.31 6.75 11.96
C PRO A 32 8.71 6.12 11.93
N THR A 33 9.37 6.19 10.77
CA THR A 33 10.76 5.77 10.59
C THR A 33 11.57 6.88 9.93
N ASP A 34 12.89 6.73 9.89
CA ASP A 34 13.76 7.69 9.19
C ASP A 34 13.39 7.86 7.71
N ILE A 35 12.87 6.78 7.10
CA ILE A 35 12.43 6.77 5.71
C ILE A 35 10.97 7.25 5.61
N PHE A 36 10.11 6.82 6.52
CA PHE A 36 8.68 7.12 6.53
C PHE A 36 8.33 7.98 7.74
N LYS A 37 8.76 9.25 7.71
CA LYS A 37 8.46 10.21 8.80
C LYS A 37 6.95 10.41 8.94
N ILE A 38 6.28 10.52 7.80
CA ILE A 38 4.83 10.39 7.71
C ILE A 38 4.58 8.92 7.35
N PRO A 39 4.06 8.10 8.29
CA PRO A 39 4.02 6.65 8.16
C PRO A 39 2.86 6.22 7.25
N ILE A 40 3.04 6.46 5.95
CA ILE A 40 2.19 5.90 4.89
C ILE A 40 3.00 4.83 4.18
N MET A 41 2.60 3.59 4.40
CA MET A 41 3.34 2.40 4.01
C MET A 41 2.85 1.91 2.63
N PRO A 42 3.74 1.84 1.62
CA PRO A 42 3.44 1.16 0.37
C PRO A 42 3.55 -0.36 0.53
N ILE A 43 2.53 -1.10 0.10
CA ILE A 43 2.53 -2.57 0.19
C ILE A 43 2.01 -3.20 -1.11
N PRO A 44 2.75 -4.14 -1.73
CA PRO A 44 4.17 -4.43 -1.53
C PRO A 44 5.09 -3.30 -2.01
N MET A 45 6.30 -3.23 -1.47
CA MET A 45 7.33 -2.27 -1.92
C MET A 45 8.04 -2.79 -3.17
N ARG A 46 7.43 -2.58 -4.35
CA ARG A 46 7.90 -3.08 -5.66
C ARG A 46 9.12 -2.34 -6.22
N ILE A 47 10.22 -2.27 -5.45
CA ILE A 47 11.48 -1.60 -5.83
C ILE A 47 12.00 -2.14 -7.16
N ASP A 48 11.81 -3.44 -7.43
CA ASP A 48 12.22 -4.10 -8.66
C ASP A 48 11.56 -3.48 -9.92
N LYS A 49 10.34 -2.95 -9.79
CA LYS A 49 9.62 -2.32 -10.91
C LYS A 49 10.09 -0.90 -11.11
N ILE A 50 10.20 -0.15 -10.01
CA ILE A 50 10.62 1.24 -9.97
C ILE A 50 12.05 1.37 -10.53
N SER A 51 12.98 0.54 -10.04
CA SER A 51 14.37 0.55 -10.48
C SER A 51 14.56 0.18 -11.95
N ASN A 52 13.61 -0.56 -12.52
CA ASN A 52 13.64 -1.02 -13.90
C ASN A 52 12.78 -0.15 -14.84
N GLY A 53 12.16 0.92 -14.35
CA GLY A 53 11.25 1.77 -15.12
C GLY A 53 10.00 1.04 -15.64
N ARG A 54 9.58 -0.05 -14.97
CA ARG A 54 8.44 -0.89 -15.35
C ARG A 54 7.23 -0.52 -14.51
N ALA A 55 6.04 -0.51 -15.11
CA ALA A 55 4.82 -0.13 -14.43
C ALA A 55 4.50 -0.98 -13.19
N THR A 56 3.85 -0.33 -12.22
CA THR A 56 3.10 -0.95 -11.11
C THR A 56 1.64 -0.55 -11.25
N PHE A 57 0.72 -1.41 -10.80
CA PHE A 57 -0.69 -1.05 -10.73
C PHE A 57 -1.01 -0.47 -9.35
N PHE A 58 -1.50 0.77 -9.28
CA PHE A 58 -1.90 1.36 -8.00
C PHE A 58 -3.31 0.92 -7.64
N ILE A 59 -3.45 0.29 -6.47
CA ILE A 59 -4.74 -0.09 -5.91
C ILE A 59 -5.36 1.17 -5.31
N ILE A 60 -6.49 1.59 -5.86
CA ILE A 60 -7.26 2.74 -5.37
C ILE A 60 -8.47 2.18 -4.60
N PRO A 61 -8.67 2.55 -3.33
CA PRO A 61 -9.85 2.13 -2.57
C PRO A 61 -11.12 2.72 -3.17
N ASP A 62 -12.26 2.15 -2.81
CA ASP A 62 -13.57 2.76 -3.06
C ASP A 62 -13.72 4.04 -2.24
N LEU A 63 -13.40 5.18 -2.87
CA LEU A 63 -13.44 6.50 -2.26
C LEU A 63 -14.85 6.97 -1.95
N PHE A 64 -15.87 6.49 -2.67
CA PHE A 64 -17.25 6.86 -2.41
C PHE A 64 -17.75 6.18 -1.13
N LYS A 65 -17.51 4.87 -1.01
CA LYS A 65 -17.82 4.12 0.20
C LYS A 65 -17.06 4.68 1.42
N LEU A 66 -15.80 5.05 1.21
CA LEU A 66 -14.98 5.64 2.28
C LEU A 66 -15.50 7.01 2.73
N ASP A 67 -15.84 7.92 1.80
CA ASP A 67 -16.39 9.23 2.16
C ASP A 67 -17.74 9.12 2.89
N SER A 68 -18.62 8.23 2.43
CA SER A 68 -19.90 7.95 3.10
C SER A 68 -19.70 7.42 4.53
N PHE A 69 -18.71 6.55 4.75
CA PHE A 69 -18.35 6.09 6.09
C PHE A 69 -17.83 7.25 6.97
N LEU A 70 -16.97 8.11 6.42
CA LEU A 70 -16.37 9.23 7.16
C LEU A 70 -17.36 10.33 7.54
N GLU A 71 -18.47 10.47 6.82
CA GLU A 71 -19.58 11.32 7.25
C GLU A 71 -20.09 10.95 8.64
N THR A 72 -20.15 9.65 8.95
CA THR A 72 -20.60 9.16 10.27
C THR A 72 -19.60 9.47 11.39
N LEU A 73 -18.35 9.77 11.05
CA LEU A 73 -17.26 10.05 11.99
C LEU A 73 -16.93 11.55 12.10
N ASP A 74 -17.65 12.41 11.38
CA ASP A 74 -17.35 13.84 11.22
C ASP A 74 -15.92 14.10 10.67
N LEU A 75 -15.45 13.21 9.80
CA LEU A 75 -14.13 13.29 9.18
C LEU A 75 -14.20 13.59 7.68
N VAL A 76 -13.11 14.15 7.17
CA VAL A 76 -12.80 14.29 5.75
C VAL A 76 -11.39 13.79 5.50
N PHE A 77 -11.27 12.88 4.53
CA PHE A 77 -10.01 12.28 4.13
C PHE A 77 -9.54 12.83 2.79
N ASN A 78 -8.37 13.44 2.77
CA ASN A 78 -7.72 13.91 1.56
C ASN A 78 -6.86 12.80 0.96
N PHE A 79 -7.49 11.96 0.14
CA PHE A 79 -6.82 10.83 -0.51
C PHE A 79 -5.67 11.27 -1.44
N GLU A 80 -5.77 12.45 -2.06
CA GLU A 80 -4.70 12.96 -2.93
C GLU A 80 -3.42 13.22 -2.12
N SER A 81 -3.53 13.94 -1.00
CA SER A 81 -2.39 14.17 -0.09
C SER A 81 -1.83 12.87 0.46
N PHE A 82 -2.71 11.94 0.87
CA PHE A 82 -2.30 10.61 1.34
C PHE A 82 -1.49 9.85 0.28
N LEU A 83 -2.00 9.80 -0.95
CA LEU A 83 -1.34 9.06 -2.02
C LEU A 83 -0.02 9.72 -2.44
N ILE A 84 0.04 11.05 -2.51
CA ILE A 84 1.27 11.79 -2.81
C ILE A 84 2.36 11.44 -1.79
N GLU A 85 2.02 11.43 -0.51
CA GLU A 85 2.98 11.13 0.55
C GLU A 85 3.41 9.65 0.51
N GLY A 86 2.49 8.72 0.29
CA GLY A 86 2.81 7.32 0.07
C GLY A 86 3.74 7.09 -1.13
N LEU A 87 3.53 7.81 -2.23
CA LEU A 87 4.40 7.74 -3.41
C LEU A 87 5.79 8.32 -3.14
N LYS A 88 5.90 9.42 -2.40
CA LYS A 88 7.20 9.98 -1.96
C LYS A 88 7.96 8.98 -1.10
N ASN A 89 7.28 8.35 -0.13
CA ASN A 89 7.82 7.28 0.70
C ASN A 89 8.35 6.13 -0.16
N LEU A 90 7.55 5.64 -1.12
CA LEU A 90 7.94 4.55 -2.01
C LEU A 90 9.16 4.90 -2.87
N ILE A 91 9.23 6.12 -3.41
CA ILE A 91 10.38 6.61 -4.19
C ILE A 91 11.63 6.70 -3.32
N LEU A 92 11.52 7.29 -2.13
CA LEU A 92 12.63 7.44 -1.19
C LEU A 92 13.18 6.08 -0.77
N TYR A 93 12.31 5.17 -0.34
CA TYR A 93 12.69 3.80 0.00
C TYR A 93 13.38 3.08 -1.16
N SER A 94 12.85 3.24 -2.38
CA SER A 94 13.44 2.65 -3.58
C SER A 94 14.83 3.20 -3.89
N LYS A 95 15.05 4.53 -3.75
CA LYS A 95 16.37 5.15 -3.92
C LYS A 95 17.40 4.56 -2.93
N ILE A 96 17.01 4.45 -1.66
CA ILE A 96 17.87 3.92 -0.59
C ILE A 96 18.21 2.45 -0.86
N LYS A 97 17.19 1.59 -1.02
CA LYS A 97 17.39 0.15 -1.20
C LYS A 97 18.08 -0.21 -2.50
N TYR A 98 17.81 0.51 -3.58
CA TYR A 98 18.52 0.30 -4.83
C TYR A 98 20.02 0.61 -4.69
N LYS A 99 20.37 1.70 -3.99
CA LYS A 99 21.77 2.05 -3.71
C LYS A 99 22.44 1.02 -2.81
N GLU A 100 21.75 0.52 -1.79
CA GLU A 100 22.27 -0.54 -0.91
C GLU A 100 22.57 -1.84 -1.68
N ILE A 101 21.68 -2.26 -2.60
CA ILE A 101 21.80 -3.54 -3.31
C ILE A 101 22.78 -3.46 -4.50
N THR A 102 22.78 -2.36 -5.24
CA THR A 102 23.49 -2.25 -6.53
C THR A 102 24.71 -1.34 -6.48
N TYR A 103 24.89 -0.58 -5.39
CA TYR A 103 25.85 0.52 -5.26
C TYR A 103 25.69 1.62 -6.33
N ARG A 104 24.49 1.75 -6.91
CA ARG A 104 24.17 2.75 -7.94
C ARG A 104 23.03 3.66 -7.49
N THR A 105 23.01 4.87 -8.03
CA THR A 105 21.90 5.80 -7.83
C THR A 105 20.76 5.48 -8.79
N LEU A 106 19.53 5.50 -8.29
CA LEU A 106 18.34 5.36 -9.11
C LEU A 106 18.19 6.58 -10.03
N THR A 107 18.08 6.35 -11.34
CA THR A 107 18.03 7.44 -12.32
C THR A 107 16.65 8.09 -12.41
N LEU A 108 16.63 9.40 -12.71
CA LEU A 108 15.39 10.13 -12.99
C LEU A 108 14.61 9.50 -14.16
N GLU A 109 15.32 9.06 -15.20
CA GLU A 109 14.71 8.38 -16.35
C GLU A 109 13.93 7.13 -15.92
N SER A 110 14.49 6.30 -15.02
CA SER A 110 13.80 5.10 -14.52
C SER A 110 12.54 5.47 -13.74
N LEU A 111 12.62 6.51 -12.90
CA LEU A 111 11.47 7.02 -12.14
C LEU A 111 10.38 7.58 -13.05
N THR A 112 10.74 8.40 -14.04
CA THR A 112 9.81 8.94 -15.04
C THR A 112 9.13 7.82 -15.81
N ASN A 113 9.89 6.87 -16.33
CA ASN A 113 9.35 5.73 -17.06
C ASN A 113 8.42 4.87 -16.19
N TRP A 114 8.80 4.58 -14.95
CA TRP A 114 7.93 3.85 -14.02
C TRP A 114 6.62 4.60 -13.78
N PHE A 115 6.71 5.88 -13.42
CA PHE A 115 5.55 6.68 -13.03
C PHE A 115 4.57 6.84 -14.20
N GLU A 116 5.04 7.28 -15.36
CA GLU A 116 4.20 7.45 -16.55
C GLU A 116 3.54 6.14 -16.98
N ASN A 117 4.28 5.03 -16.98
CA ASN A 117 3.70 3.75 -17.37
C ASN A 117 2.66 3.25 -16.36
N SER A 118 2.85 3.53 -15.07
CA SER A 118 1.92 3.15 -13.99
C SER A 118 0.60 3.93 -14.06
N LEU A 119 0.65 5.24 -14.34
CA LEU A 119 -0.55 6.08 -14.50
C LEU A 119 -1.44 5.67 -15.68
N ASN A 120 -0.91 4.88 -16.62
CA ASN A 120 -1.60 4.45 -17.83
C ASN A 120 -2.15 3.02 -17.76
N LEU A 121 -2.03 2.35 -16.61
CA LEU A 121 -2.65 1.04 -16.39
C LEU A 121 -4.07 1.22 -15.85
N LYS A 122 -5.01 0.44 -16.41
CA LYS A 122 -6.38 0.34 -15.93
C LYS A 122 -6.80 -1.11 -15.88
N THR A 123 -7.26 -1.54 -14.71
CA THR A 123 -7.87 -2.84 -14.46
C THR A 123 -8.66 -2.74 -13.16
N GLU A 124 -9.42 -3.78 -12.81
CA GLU A 124 -10.25 -3.81 -11.62
C GLU A 124 -10.05 -5.13 -10.90
N ILE A 125 -9.67 -5.03 -9.62
CA ILE A 125 -9.51 -6.18 -8.72
C ILE A 125 -10.42 -5.91 -7.51
N PRO A 126 -11.73 -6.22 -7.60
CA PRO A 126 -12.72 -5.81 -6.62
C PRO A 126 -12.37 -6.17 -5.17
N SER A 127 -11.82 -7.36 -4.93
CA SER A 127 -11.41 -7.73 -3.57
C SER A 127 -10.30 -6.85 -3.03
N LEU A 128 -9.29 -6.50 -3.83
CA LEU A 128 -8.22 -5.60 -3.36
C LEU A 128 -8.75 -4.18 -3.12
N ILE A 129 -9.69 -3.70 -3.94
CA ILE A 129 -10.35 -2.40 -3.73
C ILE A 129 -11.09 -2.43 -2.38
N GLU A 130 -11.89 -3.45 -2.14
CA GLU A 130 -12.63 -3.65 -0.88
C GLU A 130 -11.68 -3.74 0.32
N ASP A 131 -10.59 -4.49 0.21
CA ASP A 131 -9.64 -4.73 1.29
C ASP A 131 -8.88 -3.47 1.68
N PHE A 132 -8.43 -2.69 0.70
CA PHE A 132 -7.77 -1.41 0.99
C PHE A 132 -8.77 -0.35 1.47
N THR A 133 -10.04 -0.39 1.05
CA THR A 133 -11.10 0.42 1.67
C THR A 133 -11.30 0.07 3.13
N PHE A 134 -11.38 -1.23 3.47
CA PHE A 134 -11.51 -1.69 4.85
C PHE A 134 -10.33 -1.22 5.71
N LEU A 135 -9.11 -1.45 5.23
CA LEU A 135 -7.88 -1.07 5.94
C LEU A 135 -7.88 0.42 6.28
N LEU A 136 -8.14 1.28 5.30
CA LEU A 136 -8.20 2.74 5.53
C LEU A 136 -9.35 3.13 6.45
N SER A 137 -10.50 2.46 6.35
CA SER A 137 -11.66 2.72 7.21
C SER A 137 -11.35 2.43 8.67
N GLU A 138 -10.71 1.31 8.98
CA GLU A 138 -10.37 0.95 10.36
C GLU A 138 -9.34 1.90 10.97
N TYR A 139 -8.37 2.39 10.18
CA TYR A 139 -7.45 3.42 10.66
C TYR A 139 -8.19 4.72 11.00
N LEU A 140 -9.05 5.19 10.09
CA LEU A 140 -9.81 6.44 10.27
C LEU A 140 -10.80 6.34 11.44
N LYS A 141 -11.37 5.16 11.67
CA LYS A 141 -12.22 4.86 12.84
C LYS A 141 -11.45 4.95 14.15
N MET A 142 -10.25 4.36 14.20
CA MET A 142 -9.36 4.46 15.35
C MET A 142 -8.99 5.93 15.63
N VAL A 143 -8.62 6.70 14.60
CA VAL A 143 -8.34 8.14 14.72
C VAL A 143 -9.53 8.89 15.31
N ALA A 144 -10.74 8.69 14.76
CA ALA A 144 -11.95 9.31 15.26
C ALA A 144 -12.22 8.98 16.73
N THR A 145 -12.01 7.72 17.11
CA THR A 145 -12.21 7.24 18.49
C THR A 145 -11.25 7.94 19.45
N ILE A 146 -9.96 7.95 19.14
CA ILE A 146 -8.92 8.62 19.95
C ILE A 146 -9.22 10.11 20.13
N GLU A 147 -9.63 10.79 19.07
CA GLU A 147 -9.96 12.21 19.13
C GLU A 147 -11.22 12.50 19.94
N ASN A 148 -12.29 11.73 19.73
CA ASN A 148 -13.57 11.95 20.38
C ASN A 148 -13.50 11.64 21.89
N GLU A 149 -12.71 10.65 22.27
CA GLU A 149 -12.46 10.27 23.67
C GLU A 149 -11.33 11.11 24.31
N ALA A 150 -10.70 12.02 23.55
CA ALA A 150 -9.58 12.86 23.99
C ALA A 150 -8.43 12.05 24.63
N ILE A 151 -8.15 10.87 24.08
CA ILE A 151 -7.14 9.96 24.61
C ILE A 151 -5.75 10.59 24.45
N ALA A 152 -5.04 10.73 25.57
CA ALA A 152 -3.72 11.34 25.60
C ALA A 152 -2.67 10.47 24.88
N ILE A 153 -1.82 11.11 24.08
CA ILE A 153 -0.69 10.45 23.41
C ILE A 153 0.22 9.77 24.45
N ASN A 154 0.76 8.61 24.11
CA ASN A 154 1.60 7.77 24.97
C ASN A 154 0.91 7.25 26.25
N SER A 155 -0.41 7.43 26.40
CA SER A 155 -1.15 6.74 27.46
C SER A 155 -1.28 5.25 27.16
N GLN A 156 -1.52 4.44 28.20
CA GLN A 156 -1.80 3.02 28.04
C GLN A 156 -3.04 2.79 27.16
N GLU A 157 -4.05 3.67 27.27
CA GLU A 157 -5.25 3.61 26.46
C GLU A 157 -4.96 3.91 24.99
N TYR A 158 -4.09 4.88 24.69
CA TYR A 158 -3.64 5.15 23.33
C TYR A 158 -2.97 3.93 22.70
N ALA A 159 -2.02 3.31 23.40
CA ALA A 159 -1.36 2.09 22.95
C ALA A 159 -2.37 0.93 22.76
N ALA A 160 -3.37 0.81 23.65
CA ALA A 160 -4.44 -0.17 23.51
C ALA A 160 -5.28 0.05 22.24
N ARG A 161 -5.62 1.29 21.88
CA ARG A 161 -6.35 1.60 20.63
C ARG A 161 -5.53 1.28 19.38
N LEU A 162 -4.22 1.56 19.40
CA LEU A 162 -3.33 1.16 18.30
C LEU A 162 -3.20 -0.36 18.18
N SER A 163 -3.15 -1.06 19.31
CA SER A 163 -3.06 -2.53 19.35
C SER A 163 -4.36 -3.18 18.84
N GLU A 164 -5.51 -2.63 19.26
CA GLU A 164 -6.84 -3.03 18.76
C GLU A 164 -6.94 -2.87 17.23
N TYR A 165 -6.47 -1.74 16.68
CA TYR A 165 -6.38 -1.54 15.24
C TYR A 165 -5.52 -2.61 14.54
N CYS A 166 -4.37 -2.97 15.11
CA CYS A 166 -3.54 -4.05 14.56
C CYS A 166 -4.27 -5.40 14.60
N ASP A 167 -4.95 -5.71 15.71
CA ASP A 167 -5.68 -6.97 15.87
C ASP A 167 -6.85 -7.13 14.91
N ILE A 168 -7.62 -6.07 14.69
CA ILE A 168 -8.72 -6.07 13.73
C ILE A 168 -8.19 -6.39 12.33
N ASN A 169 -7.11 -5.73 11.90
CA ASN A 169 -6.52 -5.97 10.59
C ASN A 169 -5.89 -7.36 10.47
N ILE A 170 -5.15 -7.82 11.48
CA ILE A 170 -4.58 -9.18 11.51
C ILE A 170 -5.69 -10.21 11.36
N LYS A 171 -6.79 -10.07 12.10
CA LYS A 171 -7.92 -10.98 12.03
C LYS A 171 -8.56 -10.95 10.64
N PHE A 172 -8.89 -9.77 10.12
CA PHE A 172 -9.52 -9.61 8.82
C PHE A 172 -8.70 -10.24 7.69
N PHE A 173 -7.38 -9.96 7.63
CA PHE A 173 -6.54 -10.48 6.55
C PHE A 173 -6.21 -11.97 6.71
N LYS A 174 -6.17 -12.50 7.93
CA LYS A 174 -6.13 -13.96 8.16
C LYS A 174 -7.38 -14.63 7.60
N GLU A 175 -8.55 -14.11 7.93
CA GLU A 175 -9.83 -14.63 7.41
C GLU A 175 -9.91 -14.52 5.87
N ARG A 176 -9.37 -13.46 5.26
CA ARG A 176 -9.26 -13.35 3.80
C ARG A 176 -8.37 -14.44 3.19
N ILE A 177 -7.20 -14.70 3.78
CA ILE A 177 -6.30 -15.77 3.32
C ILE A 177 -6.96 -17.15 3.51
N GLU A 178 -7.50 -17.43 4.70
CA GLU A 178 -8.18 -18.69 5.02
C GLU A 178 -9.38 -18.96 4.12
N GLY A 179 -10.12 -17.90 3.75
CA GLY A 179 -11.21 -17.97 2.78
C GLY A 179 -10.78 -18.40 1.37
N ASN A 180 -9.48 -18.28 1.05
CA ASN A 180 -8.82 -18.73 -0.19
C ASN A 180 -9.58 -18.33 -1.47
N LYS A 181 -10.12 -17.11 -1.50
CA LYS A 181 -10.90 -16.58 -2.62
C LYS A 181 -10.55 -15.12 -2.84
N ILE A 182 -10.48 -14.73 -4.11
CA ILE A 182 -10.34 -13.34 -4.53
C ILE A 182 -11.19 -13.10 -5.77
N GLN A 183 -11.84 -11.94 -5.81
CA GLN A 183 -12.62 -11.48 -6.95
C GLN A 183 -11.75 -10.61 -7.86
N ILE A 184 -11.80 -10.91 -9.15
CA ILE A 184 -11.13 -10.17 -10.22
C ILE A 184 -12.11 -9.88 -11.36
N THR A 185 -11.85 -8.86 -12.15
CA THR A 185 -12.55 -8.63 -13.42
C THR A 185 -11.73 -9.19 -14.58
N GLU A 186 -12.23 -10.22 -15.27
CA GLU A 186 -11.61 -10.80 -16.46
C GLU A 186 -12.60 -10.70 -17.63
N LYS A 187 -12.20 -10.13 -18.77
CA LYS A 187 -13.07 -9.88 -19.93
C LYS A 187 -14.39 -9.17 -19.60
N GLY A 188 -14.36 -8.25 -18.63
CA GLY A 188 -15.54 -7.51 -18.17
C GLY A 188 -16.51 -8.30 -17.28
N ALA A 189 -16.17 -9.54 -16.92
CA ALA A 189 -16.98 -10.36 -16.01
C ALA A 189 -16.27 -10.52 -14.66
N LEU A 190 -17.06 -10.46 -13.59
CA LEU A 190 -16.59 -10.77 -12.24
C LEU A 190 -16.29 -12.27 -12.13
N LYS A 191 -15.11 -12.61 -11.65
CA LYS A 191 -14.67 -13.99 -11.47
C LYS A 191 -14.07 -14.18 -10.09
N THR A 192 -14.46 -15.26 -9.42
CA THR A 192 -13.82 -15.68 -8.17
C THR A 192 -12.75 -16.72 -8.49
N VAL A 193 -11.52 -16.48 -8.04
CA VAL A 193 -10.37 -17.37 -8.19
C VAL A 193 -9.75 -17.67 -6.83
N LYS A 194 -8.91 -18.70 -6.74
CA LYS A 194 -8.23 -19.09 -5.50
C LYS A 194 -6.98 -18.26 -5.27
N LEU A 195 -6.65 -18.00 -4.01
CA LEU A 195 -5.40 -17.35 -3.60
C LEU A 195 -4.22 -18.33 -3.61
N TYR A 196 -4.48 -19.59 -3.28
CA TYR A 196 -3.49 -20.67 -3.25
C TYR A 196 -4.11 -22.03 -3.53
N ARG A 197 -3.24 -22.99 -3.87
CA ARG A 197 -3.55 -24.42 -3.90
C ARG A 197 -2.90 -25.13 -2.74
N GLU A 198 -3.60 -26.11 -2.19
CA GLU A 198 -3.04 -27.01 -1.20
C GLU A 198 -2.55 -28.30 -1.88
N LYS A 199 -1.34 -28.73 -1.56
CA LYS A 199 -0.80 -30.02 -2.02
C LYS A 199 0.13 -30.59 -0.96
N LYS A 200 -0.14 -31.83 -0.51
CA LYS A 200 0.64 -32.49 0.56
C LYS A 200 0.78 -31.61 1.81
N GLU A 201 -0.33 -31.07 2.31
CA GLU A 201 -0.39 -30.22 3.52
C GLU A 201 0.47 -28.95 3.44
N LYS A 202 0.80 -28.51 2.21
CA LYS A 202 1.53 -27.27 1.94
C LYS A 202 0.70 -26.35 1.07
N TYR A 203 0.77 -25.07 1.39
CA TYR A 203 0.13 -24.00 0.63
C TYR A 203 1.05 -23.48 -0.46
N TYR A 204 0.54 -23.38 -1.68
CA TYR A 204 1.24 -22.88 -2.85
C TYR A 204 0.47 -21.67 -3.40
N PRO A 205 0.99 -20.44 -3.25
CA PRO A 205 0.39 -19.24 -3.80
C PRO A 205 0.10 -19.38 -5.29
N ASP A 206 -1.10 -18.95 -5.70
CA ASP A 206 -1.51 -19.00 -7.11
C ASP A 206 -1.15 -17.72 -7.85
N ILE A 207 -0.75 -17.91 -9.11
CA ILE A 207 -0.50 -16.83 -10.06
C ILE A 207 -1.79 -16.58 -10.82
N ILE A 208 -2.40 -15.43 -10.59
CA ILE A 208 -3.67 -15.05 -11.22
C ILE A 208 -3.37 -14.19 -12.44
N SER A 209 -3.99 -14.52 -13.56
CA SER A 209 -3.95 -13.71 -14.78
C SER A 209 -5.17 -12.80 -14.86
N ILE A 210 -4.96 -11.56 -15.27
CA ILE A 210 -5.99 -10.53 -15.40
C ILE A 210 -5.76 -9.69 -16.66
N ASP A 211 -6.85 -9.18 -17.23
CA ASP A 211 -6.81 -8.24 -18.35
C ASP A 211 -6.50 -6.83 -17.85
N VAL A 212 -5.51 -6.19 -18.45
CA VAL A 212 -5.05 -4.85 -18.08
C VAL A 212 -4.99 -3.98 -19.32
N GLU A 213 -5.80 -2.93 -19.32
CA GLU A 213 -5.84 -1.92 -20.35
C GLU A 213 -4.64 -0.97 -20.16
N ASN A 214 -3.81 -0.85 -21.19
CA ASN A 214 -2.78 0.18 -21.28
C ASN A 214 -3.32 1.33 -22.14
N LEU A 215 -3.66 2.44 -21.48
CA LEU A 215 -4.33 3.58 -22.09
C LEU A 215 -3.44 4.31 -23.10
N LYS A 216 -2.13 4.43 -22.83
CA LYS A 216 -1.16 5.06 -23.74
C LYS A 216 -0.99 4.29 -25.05
N LYS A 217 -1.13 2.96 -24.99
CA LYS A 217 -0.96 2.05 -26.14
C LYS A 217 -2.29 1.61 -26.77
N ASN A 218 -3.42 2.01 -26.19
CA ASN A 218 -4.76 1.53 -26.54
C ASN A 218 -4.82 0.00 -26.71
N LYS A 219 -4.24 -0.74 -25.75
CA LYS A 219 -4.09 -2.20 -25.84
C LYS A 219 -4.41 -2.87 -24.52
N ILE A 220 -5.17 -3.96 -24.59
CA ILE A 220 -5.39 -4.88 -23.46
C ILE A 220 -4.27 -5.93 -23.47
N ASN A 221 -3.59 -6.09 -22.34
CA ASN A 221 -2.58 -7.12 -22.14
C ASN A 221 -3.01 -8.05 -20.99
N LYS A 222 -2.69 -9.34 -21.10
CA LYS A 222 -2.79 -10.25 -19.97
C LYS A 222 -1.55 -10.12 -19.10
N LEU A 223 -1.74 -9.66 -17.87
CA LEU A 223 -0.71 -9.60 -16.84
C LEU A 223 -1.05 -10.58 -15.72
N THR A 224 -0.09 -10.85 -14.86
CA THR A 224 -0.22 -11.80 -13.76
C THR A 224 0.20 -11.18 -12.44
N PHE A 225 -0.36 -11.64 -11.32
CA PHE A 225 0.08 -11.26 -9.98
C PHE A 225 -0.22 -12.38 -8.98
N VAL A 226 0.36 -12.26 -7.78
CA VAL A 226 0.19 -13.24 -6.69
C VAL A 226 -0.43 -12.52 -5.49
N PRO A 227 -1.77 -12.46 -5.38
CA PRO A 227 -2.43 -11.70 -4.32
C PRO A 227 -2.14 -12.23 -2.92
N TYR A 228 -1.88 -13.53 -2.77
CA TYR A 228 -1.46 -14.11 -1.49
C TYR A 228 -0.31 -13.31 -0.86
N LEU A 229 0.72 -12.97 -1.64
CA LEU A 229 1.89 -12.23 -1.15
C LEU A 229 1.55 -10.81 -0.70
N ILE A 230 0.52 -10.19 -1.29
CA ILE A 230 0.06 -8.86 -0.85
C ILE A 230 -0.54 -8.96 0.55
N TYR A 231 -1.39 -9.96 0.78
CA TYR A 231 -2.00 -10.16 2.10
C TYR A 231 -0.97 -10.62 3.14
N ASP A 232 0.01 -11.43 2.74
CA ASP A 232 1.13 -11.85 3.59
C ASP A 232 1.94 -10.62 4.05
N ASP A 233 2.32 -9.73 3.13
CA ASP A 233 3.02 -8.49 3.46
C ASP A 233 2.21 -7.57 4.39
N ILE A 234 0.88 -7.50 4.20
CA ILE A 234 -0.02 -6.75 5.08
C ILE A 234 -0.02 -7.35 6.49
N LEU A 235 -0.17 -8.69 6.60
CA LEU A 235 -0.15 -9.39 7.88
C LEU A 235 1.17 -9.21 8.62
N ASP A 236 2.29 -9.35 7.92
CA ASP A 236 3.62 -9.16 8.49
C ASP A 236 3.79 -7.73 9.02
N CYS A 237 3.33 -6.73 8.29
CA CYS A 237 3.34 -5.33 8.74
C CYS A 237 2.57 -5.15 10.06
N PHE A 238 1.31 -5.61 10.13
CA PHE A 238 0.50 -5.44 11.33
C PHE A 238 0.97 -6.32 12.50
N ALA A 239 1.44 -7.54 12.25
CA ALA A 239 1.99 -8.41 13.28
C ALA A 239 3.28 -7.83 13.88
N TYR A 240 4.14 -7.26 13.03
CA TYR A 240 5.35 -6.57 13.48
C TYR A 240 5.00 -5.33 14.31
N ASN A 241 4.05 -4.52 13.84
CA ASN A 241 3.58 -3.34 14.57
C ASN A 241 3.00 -3.70 15.94
N LYS A 242 2.16 -4.74 16.01
CA LYS A 242 1.62 -5.23 17.28
C LYS A 242 2.74 -5.62 18.24
N LYS A 243 3.73 -6.38 17.77
CA LYS A 243 4.89 -6.76 18.57
C LYS A 243 5.65 -5.54 19.13
N LEU A 244 5.83 -4.50 18.32
CA LEU A 244 6.49 -3.27 18.74
C LEU A 244 5.70 -2.53 19.83
N LEU A 245 4.37 -2.51 19.75
CA LEU A 245 3.49 -1.96 20.78
C LEU A 245 3.60 -2.75 22.08
N ASP A 246 3.50 -4.08 22.01
CA ASP A 246 3.57 -4.96 23.17
C ASP A 246 4.91 -4.82 23.92
N ASN A 247 6.00 -4.56 23.20
CA ASN A 247 7.34 -4.38 23.76
C ASN A 247 7.68 -2.93 24.13
N ASN A 248 6.82 -1.94 23.84
CA ASN A 248 7.09 -0.50 24.00
C ASN A 248 8.42 -0.04 23.36
N GLU A 249 8.77 -0.60 22.19
CA GLU A 249 10.10 -0.44 21.59
C GLU A 249 10.29 0.89 20.84
N LYS A 250 9.22 1.54 20.41
CA LYS A 250 9.27 2.73 19.55
C LYS A 250 8.20 3.75 19.90
N HIS A 251 8.51 5.02 19.60
CA HIS A 251 7.52 6.07 19.63
C HIS A 251 6.49 5.86 18.52
N THR A 252 5.23 5.82 18.91
CA THR A 252 4.09 5.77 17.99
C THR A 252 3.86 7.14 17.37
N ILE A 253 3.12 7.17 16.28
CA ILE A 253 2.70 8.41 15.63
C ILE A 253 1.92 9.32 16.58
N ASP A 254 2.13 10.62 16.45
CA ASP A 254 1.21 11.67 16.90
C ASP A 254 0.16 11.92 15.81
N LEU A 255 -1.11 11.67 16.09
CA LEU A 255 -2.19 11.84 15.12
C LEU A 255 -2.41 13.31 14.70
N ALA A 256 -1.92 14.29 15.48
CA ALA A 256 -1.95 15.70 15.09
C ALA A 256 -1.22 15.94 13.77
N LEU A 257 -0.19 15.13 13.46
CA LEU A 257 0.53 15.18 12.20
C LEU A 257 -0.40 15.06 10.98
N TRP A 258 -1.46 14.24 11.05
CA TRP A 258 -2.37 14.07 9.93
C TRP A 258 -3.19 15.31 9.61
N LYS A 259 -3.54 16.08 10.65
CA LYS A 259 -4.23 17.37 10.52
C LYS A 259 -3.30 18.43 9.97
N GLU A 260 -2.07 18.50 10.48
CA GLU A 260 -1.04 19.43 10.00
C GLU A 260 -0.73 19.21 8.51
N MET A 261 -0.71 17.95 8.07
CA MET A 261 -0.52 17.58 6.67
C MET A 261 -1.79 17.71 5.82
N GLY A 262 -2.92 18.04 6.42
CA GLY A 262 -4.22 18.13 5.75
C GLY A 262 -4.70 16.80 5.15
N ILE A 263 -4.22 15.66 5.67
CA ILE A 263 -4.59 14.32 5.21
C ILE A 263 -5.91 13.88 5.86
N ILE A 264 -6.05 14.07 7.17
CA ILE A 264 -7.28 13.78 7.92
C ILE A 264 -7.73 15.06 8.60
N ASN A 265 -8.97 15.46 8.38
CA ASN A 265 -9.52 16.72 8.88
C ASN A 265 -10.92 16.52 9.46
N LYS A 266 -11.35 17.42 10.35
CA LYS A 266 -12.76 17.52 10.76
C LYS A 266 -13.58 18.18 9.65
N ARG A 267 -14.78 17.67 9.40
CA ARG A 267 -15.66 18.19 8.34
C ARG A 267 -16.11 19.63 8.63
N SER A 268 -16.25 19.98 9.90
CA SER A 268 -16.53 21.35 10.37
C SER A 268 -15.53 22.41 9.88
N ASN A 269 -14.29 22.00 9.55
CA ASN A 269 -13.18 22.90 9.28
C ASN A 269 -12.91 23.10 7.78
N ILE A 270 -13.71 22.50 6.89
CA ILE A 270 -13.47 22.53 5.44
C ILE A 270 -14.53 23.35 4.69
N ASN A 271 -14.05 24.29 3.87
CA ASN A 271 -14.89 24.92 2.84
C ASN A 271 -15.22 23.89 1.74
N LYS A 272 -16.52 23.66 1.52
CA LYS A 272 -17.14 22.61 0.67
C LYS A 272 -16.75 22.65 -0.82
N SER A 273 -15.48 22.40 -1.14
CA SER A 273 -15.07 22.05 -2.50
C SER A 273 -14.11 20.85 -2.48
N GLN A 274 -14.65 19.66 -2.27
CA GLN A 274 -13.91 18.45 -2.60
C GLN A 274 -13.83 18.34 -4.13
N LYS A 275 -12.62 18.46 -4.67
CA LYS A 275 -12.36 18.08 -6.06
C LYS A 275 -12.40 16.55 -6.15
N SER A 276 -13.00 16.03 -7.22
CA SER A 276 -12.92 14.59 -7.52
C SER A 276 -11.46 14.18 -7.74
N PHE A 277 -10.97 13.22 -6.97
CA PHE A 277 -9.62 12.67 -7.15
C PHE A 277 -9.49 11.99 -8.53
N ASN A 278 -8.39 12.27 -9.23
CA ASN A 278 -8.04 11.57 -10.47
C ASN A 278 -6.53 11.36 -10.51
N LEU A 279 -6.14 10.09 -10.44
CA LEU A 279 -4.74 9.65 -10.44
C LEU A 279 -3.92 10.24 -11.62
N LYS A 280 -4.55 10.44 -12.79
CA LYS A 280 -3.86 10.98 -13.98
C LYS A 280 -3.43 12.44 -13.85
N ASN A 281 -3.99 13.18 -12.89
CA ASN A 281 -3.64 14.57 -12.68
C ASN A 281 -2.34 14.73 -11.87
N LEU A 282 -1.82 13.66 -11.27
CA LEU A 282 -0.58 13.69 -10.51
C LEU A 282 0.63 13.87 -11.43
N LYS A 283 1.57 14.73 -11.01
CA LYS A 283 2.82 15.00 -11.73
C LYS A 283 4.00 14.53 -10.90
N LEU A 284 4.98 13.88 -11.56
CA LEU A 284 6.18 13.39 -10.89
C LEU A 284 6.96 14.49 -10.16
N GLY A 285 6.96 15.72 -10.70
CA GLY A 285 7.64 16.86 -10.07
C GLY A 285 7.13 17.22 -8.67
N ILE A 286 5.93 16.76 -8.27
CA ILE A 286 5.40 16.94 -6.91
C ILE A 286 5.98 15.89 -5.93
N LEU A 287 6.52 14.80 -6.47
CA LEU A 287 6.98 13.62 -5.72
C LEU A 287 8.51 13.56 -5.52
N LEU A 288 9.27 14.43 -6.21
CA LEU A 288 10.74 14.47 -6.20
C LEU A 288 11.26 15.56 -5.29
#